data_AF-A0A3P3YBB2-F1
#
_entry.id   AF-A0A3P3YBB2-F1
#
_cell.length_a   1.000
_cell.length_b   1.000
_cell.length_c   1.000
_cell.angle_alpha   90.00
_cell.angle_beta   90.00
_cell.angle_gamma   90.00
#
_symmetry.space_group_name_H-M   'P 1'
#
loop_
_entity.id
_entity.type
_entity.pdbx_description
1 polymer ?
#
loop_
_entity_poly.entity_id
_entity_poly.type
_entity_poly.pdbx_seq_one_letter_code
_entity_poly.pdbx_strand_id
1 'polypeptide(L)'
;MATRVGAVGEQGSVDSWWTMTWPLHLDRRRRPSSVEYRAADKNSFIRLAGQPDTSDNRMETPTIKLTMPGRAESLRLAMVLSGIPFQDERIRHDDWPNMKPKTLFGALPEMTIDGVQFAQTNALLRYVAHIGGLEPSAALDRLRVDQIVDGVGDVIAAIEPTLHEEDRGKKMSIRKDLVDTPYLRGLDYLVGQNSVEGHSCGDKVTMADLSIWTVTQWFRLGVLNGIPTDVVDAYPNLAKVVKAVDHHPRVIEWRQAHPLKK
;
A
#
# COMPACT_ATOMS: atom_id res chain seq x y z
N MET A 1 44.65 -8.11 61.61
CA MET A 1 43.74 -6.94 61.66
C MET A 1 42.57 -7.25 60.73
N ALA A 2 41.37 -7.32 61.30
CA ALA A 2 40.09 -7.53 60.63
C ALA A 2 39.78 -6.37 59.65
N THR A 3 38.78 -6.33 58.76
CA THR A 3 37.45 -6.96 58.74
C THR A 3 36.85 -6.81 57.32
N ARG A 4 35.86 -7.64 57.04
CA ARG A 4 34.94 -7.70 55.88
C ARG A 4 33.74 -6.77 56.10
N VAL A 5 33.21 -6.10 55.06
CA VAL A 5 31.79 -5.67 54.90
C VAL A 5 31.56 -5.49 53.37
N GLY A 6 30.69 -6.21 52.65
CA GLY A 6 29.21 -6.05 52.58
C GLY A 6 28.86 -4.81 51.73
N ALA A 7 28.08 -4.81 50.65
CA ALA A 7 26.74 -5.36 50.51
C ALA A 7 26.24 -5.40 49.03
N VAL A 8 25.03 -5.95 48.92
CA VAL A 8 24.20 -6.35 47.76
C VAL A 8 23.33 -5.20 47.24
N GLY A 9 22.85 -5.31 45.98
CA GLY A 9 21.66 -4.63 45.42
C GLY A 9 22.03 -3.51 44.44
N GLU A 10 21.32 -3.20 43.36
CA GLU A 10 20.06 -3.64 42.76
C GLU A 10 19.99 -2.92 41.38
N GLN A 11 19.27 -3.48 40.40
CA GLN A 11 18.51 -2.79 39.32
C GLN A 11 19.19 -1.58 38.61
N GLY A 12 19.57 -1.71 37.34
CA GLY A 12 18.61 -1.51 36.25
C GLY A 12 18.57 -0.03 35.82
N SER A 13 19.27 0.32 34.75
CA SER A 13 18.94 1.48 33.91
C SER A 13 19.18 1.11 32.46
N VAL A 14 18.08 0.95 31.76
CA VAL A 14 17.96 1.12 30.31
C VAL A 14 18.41 2.57 29.97
N ASP A 15 18.87 2.78 28.74
CA ASP A 15 19.02 4.07 28.02
C ASP A 15 20.46 4.43 27.60
N SER A 16 20.84 3.99 26.40
CA SER A 16 21.71 4.81 25.52
C SER A 16 21.68 4.30 24.07
N TRP A 17 20.59 4.58 23.34
CA TRP A 17 20.53 4.40 21.88
C TRP A 17 19.92 5.60 21.18
N TRP A 18 20.39 6.83 21.45
CA TRP A 18 20.08 7.99 20.58
C TRP A 18 21.15 9.08 20.69
N THR A 19 22.19 9.02 19.86
CA THR A 19 22.93 10.21 19.37
C THR A 19 23.69 9.87 18.10
N MET A 20 22.98 9.76 16.97
CA MET A 20 23.57 10.00 15.65
C MET A 20 23.09 11.36 15.15
N THR A 21 23.92 12.38 15.36
CA THR A 21 23.77 13.69 14.74
C THR A 21 24.25 13.62 13.28
N TRP A 22 23.32 13.66 12.34
CA TRP A 22 23.63 13.84 10.92
C TRP A 22 24.03 15.30 10.65
N PRO A 23 25.17 15.58 10.00
CA PRO A 23 25.49 16.94 9.59
C PRO A 23 24.68 17.31 8.34
N LEU A 24 23.65 18.16 8.51
CA LEU A 24 22.99 18.84 7.39
C LEU A 24 23.95 19.85 6.76
N HIS A 25 24.47 19.55 5.58
CA HIS A 25 24.87 20.58 4.60
C HIS A 25 23.87 20.52 3.44
N LEU A 26 22.75 21.23 3.60
CA LEU A 26 21.83 21.51 2.49
C LEU A 26 22.42 22.66 1.65
N ASP A 27 22.93 22.32 0.47
CA ASP A 27 23.14 23.31 -0.58
C ASP A 27 21.80 23.96 -0.96
N ARG A 28 21.65 25.25 -0.66
CA ARG A 28 20.42 26.02 -0.88
C ARG A 28 20.22 26.47 -2.34
N ARG A 29 21.11 26.10 -3.28
CA ARG A 29 21.08 26.61 -4.65
C ARG A 29 20.57 25.59 -5.66
N ARG A 30 19.28 25.27 -5.57
CA ARG A 30 18.35 24.87 -6.66
C ARG A 30 17.08 24.28 -6.04
N ARG A 31 16.17 25.14 -5.58
CA ARG A 31 14.77 24.74 -5.44
C ARG A 31 14.20 24.65 -6.86
N PRO A 32 13.71 23.48 -7.33
CA PRO A 32 12.91 23.46 -8.55
C PRO A 32 11.70 24.39 -8.36
N SER A 33 11.28 25.06 -9.44
CA SER A 33 10.17 26.00 -9.46
C SER A 33 8.97 25.45 -8.71
N SER A 34 8.39 26.29 -7.84
CA SER A 34 7.27 25.97 -6.96
C SER A 34 6.17 25.18 -7.66
N VAL A 35 5.85 24.00 -7.13
CA VAL A 35 4.56 23.36 -7.40
C VAL A 35 3.50 24.31 -6.87
N GLU A 36 2.74 24.94 -7.77
CA GLU A 36 1.53 25.67 -7.39
C GLU A 36 0.47 24.63 -7.03
N TYR A 37 0.36 24.32 -5.74
CA TYR A 37 -0.80 23.62 -5.23
C TYR A 37 -2.01 24.51 -5.51
N ARG A 38 -2.95 24.05 -6.35
CA ARG A 38 -4.26 24.67 -6.41
C ARG A 38 -4.88 24.48 -5.02
N ALA A 39 -4.96 25.55 -4.25
CA ALA A 39 -5.80 25.56 -3.07
C ALA A 39 -7.21 25.24 -3.56
N ALA A 40 -7.77 24.09 -3.17
CA ALA A 40 -9.22 23.95 -3.23
C ALA A 40 -9.81 25.07 -2.36
N ASP A 41 -10.96 25.59 -2.79
CA ASP A 41 -11.65 26.66 -2.09
C ASP A 41 -11.65 26.36 -0.59
N LYS A 42 -11.18 27.29 0.26
CA LYS A 42 -11.00 27.03 1.70
C LYS A 42 -12.29 26.58 2.37
N ASN A 43 -13.45 26.89 1.76
CA ASN A 43 -14.77 26.43 2.17
C ASN A 43 -15.03 24.93 1.93
N SER A 44 -14.27 24.22 1.09
CA SER A 44 -14.41 22.77 0.92
C SER A 44 -13.71 21.95 2.01
N PHE A 45 -12.81 22.56 2.79
CA PHE A 45 -12.03 21.89 3.84
C PHE A 45 -12.69 21.89 5.23
N ILE A 46 -13.80 22.61 5.42
CA ILE A 46 -14.50 22.69 6.71
C ILE A 46 -15.81 21.91 6.63
N ARG A 47 -15.71 20.58 6.66
CA ARG A 47 -16.76 19.71 7.23
C ARG A 47 -16.13 18.66 8.14
N LEU A 48 -15.31 19.12 9.07
CA LEU A 48 -15.07 18.37 10.31
C LEU A 48 -16.09 18.90 11.33
N ALA A 49 -17.10 18.06 11.59
CA ALA A 49 -18.24 18.27 12.49
C ALA A 49 -19.25 19.39 12.11
N GLY A 50 -20.35 19.00 11.46
CA GLY A 50 -21.55 19.83 11.28
C GLY A 50 -22.73 18.98 10.78
N GLN A 51 -23.89 19.14 11.39
CA GLN A 51 -25.11 18.31 11.34
C GLN A 51 -25.61 17.85 9.94
N PRO A 52 -26.41 16.76 9.87
CA PRO A 52 -26.97 16.28 8.62
C PRO A 52 -27.95 17.31 8.04
N ASP A 53 -27.61 17.85 6.88
CA ASP A 53 -28.55 18.58 6.04
C ASP A 53 -29.58 17.58 5.51
N THR A 54 -30.82 17.77 5.93
CA THR A 54 -31.98 16.96 5.53
C THR A 54 -32.67 17.64 4.37
N SER A 55 -31.98 17.73 3.23
CA SER A 55 -32.61 18.07 1.97
C SER A 55 -31.99 17.25 0.83
N ASP A 56 -32.79 16.30 0.34
CA ASP A 56 -32.60 15.52 -0.90
C ASP A 56 -31.19 14.93 -1.14
N ASN A 57 -30.68 14.16 -0.17
CA ASN A 57 -29.40 13.44 -0.33
C ASN A 57 -29.59 12.16 -1.17
N ARG A 58 -29.83 12.31 -2.47
CA ARG A 58 -29.28 11.32 -3.39
C ARG A 58 -27.79 11.53 -3.32
N MET A 59 -27.07 10.66 -2.61
CA MET A 59 -25.61 10.67 -2.57
C MET A 59 -25.12 10.62 -4.02
N GLU A 60 -24.78 11.77 -4.59
CA GLU A 60 -24.20 11.82 -5.93
C GLU A 60 -22.94 10.97 -5.87
N THR A 61 -22.84 10.01 -6.79
CA THR A 61 -21.66 9.15 -6.85
C THR A 61 -20.47 10.04 -7.17
N PRO A 62 -19.41 10.04 -6.34
CA PRO A 62 -18.28 10.95 -6.53
C PRO A 62 -17.64 10.71 -7.90
N THR A 63 -17.20 11.79 -8.55
CA THR A 63 -16.44 11.66 -9.80
C THR A 63 -15.00 11.31 -9.45
N ILE A 64 -14.63 10.05 -9.69
CA ILE A 64 -13.30 9.53 -9.36
C ILE A 64 -12.46 9.39 -10.64
N LYS A 65 -11.25 9.97 -10.63
CA LYS A 65 -10.20 9.69 -11.61
C LYS A 65 -8.98 9.11 -10.90
N LEU A 66 -8.56 7.91 -11.29
CA LEU A 66 -7.33 7.28 -10.81
C LEU A 66 -6.22 7.50 -11.82
N THR A 67 -5.13 8.13 -11.40
CA THR A 67 -3.95 8.39 -12.24
C THR A 67 -2.79 7.50 -11.80
N MET A 68 -2.43 6.49 -12.59
CA MET A 68 -1.27 5.62 -12.31
C MET A 68 -0.84 4.75 -13.51
N PRO A 69 0.47 4.64 -13.80
CA PRO A 69 0.98 3.58 -14.68
C PRO A 69 0.98 2.23 -13.96
N GLY A 70 0.19 1.24 -14.41
CA GLY A 70 0.30 -0.20 -14.09
C GLY A 70 0.16 -0.67 -12.61
N ARG A 71 0.67 0.07 -11.62
CA ARG A 71 0.95 -0.33 -10.23
C ARG A 71 -0.21 -0.12 -9.23
N ALA A 72 -1.33 0.49 -9.64
CA ALA A 72 -2.49 0.75 -8.78
C ALA A 72 -3.57 -0.33 -8.88
N GLU A 73 -3.21 -1.58 -9.16
CA GLU A 73 -4.20 -2.61 -9.46
C GLU A 73 -5.09 -2.94 -8.26
N SER A 74 -4.60 -2.82 -7.03
CA SER A 74 -5.44 -2.95 -5.82
C SER A 74 -6.57 -1.92 -5.78
N LEU A 75 -6.29 -0.65 -6.13
CA LEU A 75 -7.29 0.41 -6.21
C LEU A 75 -8.30 0.15 -7.32
N ARG A 76 -7.83 -0.27 -8.50
CA ARG A 76 -8.72 -0.62 -9.63
C ARG A 76 -9.64 -1.76 -9.27
N LEU A 77 -9.10 -2.86 -8.75
CA LEU A 77 -9.90 -3.99 -8.31
C LEU A 77 -10.86 -3.60 -7.20
N ALA A 78 -10.45 -2.77 -6.23
CA ALA A 78 -11.35 -2.33 -5.17
C ALA A 78 -12.57 -1.56 -5.73
N MET A 79 -12.35 -0.63 -6.66
CA MET A 79 -13.44 0.09 -7.32
C MET A 79 -14.29 -0.83 -8.20
N VAL A 80 -13.65 -1.71 -8.98
CA VAL A 80 -14.33 -2.72 -9.80
C VAL A 80 -15.21 -3.60 -8.93
N LEU A 81 -14.70 -4.22 -7.87
CA LEU A 81 -15.47 -5.15 -7.03
C LEU A 81 -16.62 -4.46 -6.32
N SER A 82 -16.45 -3.18 -5.98
CA SER A 82 -17.46 -2.34 -5.33
C SER A 82 -18.47 -1.74 -6.31
N GLY A 83 -18.28 -1.89 -7.63
CA GLY A 83 -19.14 -1.26 -8.64
C GLY A 83 -19.05 0.27 -8.68
N ILE A 84 -17.95 0.83 -8.20
CA ILE A 84 -17.72 2.28 -8.19
C ILE A 84 -17.18 2.68 -9.57
N PRO A 85 -17.88 3.53 -10.33
CA PRO A 85 -17.38 4.02 -11.61
C PRO A 85 -16.19 4.96 -11.39
N PHE A 86 -15.18 4.84 -12.25
CA PHE A 86 -14.01 5.71 -12.21
C PHE A 86 -13.39 5.86 -13.60
N GLN A 87 -12.69 6.97 -13.82
CA GLN A 87 -11.82 7.17 -14.97
C GLN A 87 -10.44 6.58 -14.68
N ASP A 88 -10.00 5.58 -15.46
CA ASP A 88 -8.66 4.97 -15.35
C ASP A 88 -7.65 5.72 -16.25
N GLU A 89 -6.98 6.73 -15.70
CA GLU A 89 -5.96 7.51 -16.40
C GLU A 89 -4.58 6.85 -16.29
N ARG A 90 -4.17 6.16 -17.36
CA ARG A 90 -2.86 5.49 -17.45
C ARG A 90 -1.84 6.37 -18.14
N ILE A 91 -0.97 7.00 -17.35
CA ILE A 91 0.10 7.86 -17.86
C ILE A 91 1.15 7.03 -18.60
N ARG A 92 1.57 7.47 -19.80
CA ARG A 92 2.66 6.84 -20.55
C ARG A 92 3.99 7.15 -19.87
N HIS A 93 4.96 6.26 -20.00
CA HIS A 93 6.28 6.46 -19.40
C HIS A 93 6.93 7.80 -19.82
N ASP A 94 6.84 8.15 -21.10
CA ASP A 94 7.43 9.39 -21.64
C ASP A 94 6.75 10.68 -21.14
N ASP A 95 5.49 10.57 -20.69
CA ASP A 95 4.73 11.69 -20.14
C ASP A 95 5.03 11.90 -18.64
N TRP A 96 5.61 10.90 -17.96
CA TRP A 96 5.86 10.93 -16.53
C TRP A 96 6.78 12.09 -16.08
N PRO A 97 7.90 12.41 -16.75
CA PRO A 97 8.74 13.55 -16.36
C PRO A 97 7.99 14.88 -16.31
N ASN A 98 7.02 15.08 -17.20
CA ASN A 98 6.20 16.30 -17.26
C ASN A 98 5.07 16.31 -16.22
N MET A 99 4.56 15.12 -15.86
CA MET A 99 3.50 14.96 -14.87
C MET A 99 4.02 14.97 -13.44
N LYS A 100 5.21 14.43 -13.17
CA LYS A 100 5.79 14.28 -11.83
C LYS A 100 5.77 15.58 -11.00
N PRO A 101 6.16 16.76 -11.54
CA PRO A 101 6.12 18.01 -10.77
C PRO A 101 4.71 18.48 -10.42
N LYS A 102 3.66 17.93 -11.05
CA LYS A 102 2.26 18.27 -10.80
C LYS A 102 1.58 17.36 -9.78
N THR A 103 2.27 16.31 -9.35
CA THR A 103 1.78 15.40 -8.30
C THR A 103 2.14 15.94 -6.92
N LEU A 104 1.30 15.68 -5.92
CA LEU A 104 1.40 16.13 -4.53
C LEU A 104 2.72 15.71 -3.89
N PHE A 105 3.19 14.49 -4.15
CA PHE A 105 4.39 13.91 -3.53
C PHE A 105 5.49 13.55 -4.54
N GLY A 106 5.39 14.03 -5.79
CA GLY A 106 6.32 13.61 -6.85
C GLY A 106 6.20 12.12 -7.19
N ALA A 107 5.05 11.51 -6.89
CA ALA A 107 4.81 10.08 -6.97
C ALA A 107 3.33 9.80 -7.34
N LEU A 108 3.10 8.60 -7.87
CA LEU A 108 1.77 8.05 -8.12
C LEU A 108 1.58 6.80 -7.22
N PRO A 109 0.34 6.41 -6.88
CA PRO A 109 -0.93 6.84 -7.48
C PRO A 109 -1.44 8.17 -6.91
N GLU A 110 -2.25 8.83 -7.72
CA GLU A 110 -3.16 9.88 -7.27
C GLU A 110 -4.59 9.56 -7.65
N MET A 111 -5.52 10.05 -6.83
CA MET A 111 -6.95 10.01 -7.10
C MET A 111 -7.49 11.43 -7.07
N THR A 112 -8.18 11.84 -8.12
CA THR A 112 -8.98 13.07 -8.10
C THR A 112 -10.41 12.70 -7.75
N ILE A 113 -10.93 13.24 -6.65
CA ILE A 113 -12.30 13.05 -6.19
C ILE A 113 -12.96 14.43 -6.22
N ASP A 114 -13.98 14.60 -7.06
CA ASP A 114 -14.73 15.86 -7.20
C ASP A 114 -13.82 17.09 -7.40
N GLY A 115 -12.76 16.91 -8.22
CA GLY A 115 -11.79 17.94 -8.55
C GLY A 115 -10.65 18.15 -7.53
N VAL A 116 -10.66 17.43 -6.41
CA VAL A 116 -9.61 17.51 -5.37
C VAL A 116 -8.64 16.33 -5.49
N GLN A 117 -7.34 16.60 -5.49
CA GLN A 117 -6.29 15.57 -5.57
C GLN A 117 -5.98 14.96 -4.21
N PHE A 118 -5.86 13.64 -4.19
CA PHE A 118 -5.44 12.82 -3.06
C PHE A 118 -4.36 11.83 -3.51
N ALA A 119 -3.48 11.43 -2.59
CA ALA A 119 -2.37 10.52 -2.86
C ALA A 119 -2.22 9.51 -1.70
N GLN A 120 -1.20 8.66 -1.80
CA GLN A 120 -0.88 7.54 -0.90
C GLN A 120 -1.78 6.33 -1.09
N THR A 121 -1.21 5.27 -1.68
CA THR A 121 -1.92 4.04 -2.06
C THR A 121 -2.78 3.47 -0.93
N ASN A 122 -2.24 3.31 0.28
CA ASN A 122 -2.98 2.70 1.39
C ASN A 122 -4.10 3.62 1.90
N ALA A 123 -3.91 4.95 1.88
CA ALA A 123 -4.96 5.89 2.27
C ALA A 123 -6.11 5.88 1.25
N LEU A 124 -5.78 5.94 -0.04
CA LEU A 124 -6.74 5.83 -1.13
C LEU A 124 -7.49 4.49 -1.09
N LEU A 125 -6.79 3.40 -0.79
CA LEU A 125 -7.37 2.07 -0.74
C LEU A 125 -8.34 1.92 0.43
N ARG A 126 -8.01 2.46 1.60
CA ARG A 126 -8.93 2.54 2.76
C ARG A 126 -10.17 3.34 2.42
N TYR A 127 -10.03 4.47 1.73
CA TYR A 127 -11.18 5.27 1.29
C TYR A 127 -12.11 4.45 0.37
N VAL A 128 -11.57 3.83 -0.68
CA VAL A 128 -12.35 3.00 -1.61
C VAL A 128 -12.99 1.81 -0.88
N ALA A 129 -12.24 1.17 0.03
CA ALA A 129 -12.75 0.05 0.81
C ALA A 129 -13.93 0.46 1.70
N HIS A 130 -13.84 1.63 2.32
CA HIS A 130 -14.91 2.18 3.15
C HIS A 130 -16.19 2.43 2.35
N ILE A 131 -16.11 3.19 1.25
CA ILE A 131 -17.30 3.51 0.44
C ILE A 131 -17.81 2.30 -0.36
N GLY A 132 -16.96 1.30 -0.59
CA GLY A 132 -17.25 0.10 -1.36
C GLY A 132 -17.61 -1.14 -0.54
N GLY A 133 -17.56 -1.06 0.80
CA GLY A 133 -17.87 -2.18 1.68
C GLY A 133 -16.84 -3.32 1.65
N LEU A 134 -15.56 -3.02 1.37
CA LEU A 134 -14.44 -3.97 1.35
C LEU A 134 -13.63 -3.94 2.65
N GLU A 135 -14.28 -3.58 3.76
CA GLU A 135 -13.71 -3.56 5.09
C GLU A 135 -14.70 -4.05 6.15
N PRO A 136 -14.23 -4.73 7.21
CA PRO A 136 -15.08 -5.11 8.33
C PRO A 136 -15.44 -3.91 9.19
N SER A 137 -16.61 -3.96 9.84
CA SER A 137 -17.09 -2.92 10.75
C SER A 137 -16.53 -3.03 12.17
N ALA A 138 -16.19 -4.25 12.61
CA ALA A 138 -15.63 -4.48 13.93
C ALA A 138 -14.19 -3.95 14.01
N ALA A 139 -13.90 -3.13 15.02
CA ALA A 139 -12.62 -2.43 15.13
C ALA A 139 -11.40 -3.38 15.15
N LEU A 140 -11.52 -4.55 15.79
CA LEU A 140 -10.42 -5.52 15.85
C LEU A 140 -10.18 -6.21 14.50
N ASP A 141 -11.24 -6.52 13.75
CA ASP A 141 -11.09 -7.08 12.41
C ASP A 141 -10.57 -6.04 11.43
N ARG A 142 -10.97 -4.77 11.61
CA ARG A 142 -10.39 -3.66 10.85
C ARG A 142 -8.89 -3.53 11.11
N LEU A 143 -8.47 -3.61 12.37
CA LEU A 143 -7.05 -3.62 12.73
C LEU A 143 -6.29 -4.77 12.05
N ARG A 144 -6.86 -5.99 12.02
CA ARG A 144 -6.27 -7.14 11.34
C ARG A 144 -6.10 -6.90 9.84
N VAL A 145 -7.10 -6.34 9.17
CA VAL A 145 -7.03 -5.96 7.75
C VAL A 145 -5.96 -4.90 7.53
N ASP A 146 -5.95 -3.83 8.34
CA ASP A 146 -4.97 -2.74 8.25
C ASP A 146 -3.54 -3.25 8.47
N GLN A 147 -3.34 -4.16 9.43
CA GLN A 147 -2.05 -4.78 9.70
C GLN A 147 -1.51 -5.55 8.49
N ILE A 148 -2.37 -6.27 7.77
CA ILE A 148 -1.98 -6.99 6.55
C ILE A 148 -1.66 -5.99 5.42
N VAL A 149 -2.48 -4.95 5.22
CA VAL A 149 -2.27 -3.93 4.18
C VAL A 149 -0.95 -3.20 4.38
N ASP A 150 -0.64 -2.79 5.60
CA ASP A 150 0.61 -2.08 5.89
C ASP A 150 1.82 -3.05 5.87
N GLY A 151 1.65 -4.32 6.27
CA GLY A 151 2.68 -5.35 6.09
C GLY A 151 3.01 -5.63 4.61
N VAL A 152 2.04 -5.54 3.70
CA VAL A 152 2.30 -5.55 2.25
C VAL A 152 3.08 -4.29 1.84
N GLY A 153 2.80 -3.15 2.46
CA GLY A 153 3.59 -1.92 2.30
C GLY A 153 5.08 -2.13 2.61
N ASP A 154 5.38 -2.85 3.69
CA ASP A 154 6.77 -3.19 4.05
C ASP A 154 7.46 -4.09 3.01
N VAL A 155 6.73 -5.08 2.45
CA VAL A 155 7.23 -5.89 1.32
C VAL A 155 7.57 -5.01 0.12
N ILE A 156 6.68 -4.08 -0.23
CA ILE A 156 6.89 -3.15 -1.35
C ILE A 156 8.10 -2.25 -1.07
N ALA A 157 8.23 -1.72 0.15
CA ALA A 157 9.36 -0.89 0.55
C ALA A 157 10.70 -1.64 0.47
N ALA A 158 10.72 -2.93 0.78
CA ALA A 158 11.91 -3.77 0.63
C ALA A 158 12.25 -4.05 -0.86
N ILE A 159 11.24 -4.14 -1.73
CA ILE A 159 11.41 -4.36 -3.17
C ILE A 159 11.89 -3.08 -3.90
N GLU A 160 11.35 -1.93 -3.52
CA GLU A 160 11.47 -0.65 -4.26
C GLU A 160 12.91 -0.29 -4.65
N PRO A 161 13.92 -0.37 -3.75
CA PRO A 161 15.29 -0.03 -4.10
C PRO A 161 15.85 -0.90 -5.23
N THR A 162 15.39 -2.16 -5.34
CA THR A 162 15.86 -3.09 -6.36
C THR A 162 15.32 -2.77 -7.76
N LEU A 163 14.23 -2.00 -7.85
CA LEU A 163 13.67 -1.59 -9.14
C LEU A 163 14.59 -0.56 -9.82
N HIS A 164 15.20 0.32 -9.01
CA HIS A 164 16.04 1.42 -9.48
C HIS A 164 17.55 1.12 -9.40
N GLU A 165 17.97 0.00 -8.80
CA GLU A 165 19.37 -0.43 -8.79
C GLU A 165 19.86 -0.73 -10.23
N GLU A 166 21.02 -0.22 -10.63
CA GLU A 166 21.56 -0.44 -11.98
C GLU A 166 22.55 -1.60 -12.01
N ASP A 167 23.27 -1.82 -10.91
CA ASP A 167 24.20 -2.95 -10.79
C ASP A 167 23.41 -4.27 -10.73
N ARG A 168 23.60 -5.10 -11.76
CA ARG A 168 22.90 -6.38 -11.89
C ARG A 168 23.25 -7.34 -10.76
N GLY A 169 24.51 -7.43 -10.36
CA GLY A 169 24.96 -8.35 -9.31
C GLY A 169 24.37 -7.97 -7.96
N LYS A 170 24.45 -6.69 -7.61
CA LYS A 170 23.86 -6.13 -6.39
C LYS A 170 22.34 -6.26 -6.38
N LYS A 171 21.67 -5.98 -7.51
CA LYS A 171 20.20 -6.17 -7.65
C LYS A 171 19.80 -7.62 -7.38
N MET A 172 20.50 -8.59 -7.98
CA MET A 172 20.20 -10.00 -7.76
C MET A 172 20.48 -10.43 -6.31
N SER A 173 21.54 -9.90 -5.69
CA SER A 173 21.85 -10.18 -4.29
C SER A 173 20.73 -9.70 -3.36
N ILE A 174 20.32 -8.43 -3.47
CA ILE A 174 19.25 -7.87 -2.62
C ILE A 174 17.95 -8.66 -2.81
N ARG A 175 17.60 -8.98 -4.06
CA ARG A 175 16.38 -9.73 -4.37
C ARG A 175 16.39 -11.16 -3.84
N LYS A 176 17.54 -11.83 -3.82
CA LYS A 176 17.67 -13.15 -3.21
C LYS A 176 17.33 -13.09 -1.71
N ASP A 177 17.78 -12.04 -1.03
CA ASP A 177 17.48 -11.84 0.39
C ASP A 177 16.00 -11.52 0.64
N LEU A 178 15.26 -11.01 -0.37
CA LEU A 178 13.81 -10.77 -0.28
C LEU A 178 12.97 -12.06 -0.22
N VAL A 179 13.49 -13.17 -0.76
CA VAL A 179 12.78 -14.46 -0.87
C VAL A 179 12.55 -15.10 0.49
N ASP A 180 13.44 -14.88 1.46
CA ASP A 180 13.35 -15.47 2.81
C ASP A 180 13.11 -14.40 3.90
N THR A 181 12.30 -13.40 3.59
CA THR A 181 12.06 -12.29 4.51
C THR A 181 11.06 -12.64 5.62
N PRO A 182 11.22 -12.05 6.81
CA PRO A 182 10.17 -12.04 7.83
C PRO A 182 8.83 -11.50 7.32
N TYR A 183 8.83 -10.67 6.26
CA TYR A 183 7.62 -10.06 5.72
C TYR A 183 6.66 -11.08 5.12
N LEU A 184 7.09 -11.92 4.15
CA LEU A 184 6.20 -12.92 3.54
C LEU A 184 5.77 -14.00 4.55
N ARG A 185 6.67 -14.44 5.43
CA ARG A 185 6.33 -15.36 6.53
C ARG A 185 5.33 -14.75 7.50
N GLY A 186 5.52 -13.48 7.87
CA GLY A 186 4.62 -12.75 8.75
C GLY A 186 3.24 -12.57 8.14
N LEU A 187 3.16 -12.19 6.85
CA LEU A 187 1.89 -12.09 6.14
C LEU A 187 1.17 -13.44 6.05
N ASP A 188 1.87 -14.52 5.70
CA ASP A 188 1.26 -15.85 5.67
C ASP A 188 0.74 -16.30 7.04
N TYR A 189 1.52 -16.05 8.09
CA TYR A 189 1.12 -16.31 9.47
C TYR A 189 -0.15 -15.52 9.85
N LEU A 190 -0.17 -14.21 9.59
CA LEU A 190 -1.32 -13.34 9.90
C LEU A 190 -2.57 -13.80 9.17
N VAL A 191 -2.47 -14.11 7.87
CA VAL A 191 -3.59 -14.67 7.11
C VAL A 191 -4.05 -15.99 7.72
N GLY A 192 -3.12 -16.89 8.07
CA GLY A 192 -3.45 -18.16 8.72
C GLY A 192 -4.22 -18.03 10.03
N GLN A 193 -4.05 -16.93 10.78
CA GLN A 193 -4.79 -16.66 12.02
C GLN A 193 -6.18 -16.05 11.78
N ASN A 194 -6.37 -15.35 10.67
CA ASN A 194 -7.54 -14.51 10.42
C ASN A 194 -8.49 -15.07 9.34
N SER A 195 -8.01 -16.02 8.52
CA SER A 195 -8.68 -16.46 7.30
C SER A 195 -9.91 -17.31 7.57
N VAL A 196 -10.99 -16.99 6.85
CA VAL A 196 -12.14 -17.88 6.65
C VAL A 196 -12.34 -18.05 5.14
N GLU A 197 -12.57 -19.30 4.70
CA GLU A 197 -12.88 -19.64 3.28
C GLU A 197 -11.87 -19.13 2.23
N GLY A 198 -10.61 -18.89 2.61
CA GLY A 198 -9.56 -18.45 1.69
C GLY A 198 -9.46 -16.93 1.52
N HIS A 199 -10.16 -16.16 2.35
CA HIS A 199 -9.98 -14.71 2.47
C HIS A 199 -8.90 -14.37 3.51
N SER A 200 -8.29 -13.19 3.38
CA SER A 200 -7.18 -12.75 4.22
C SER A 200 -7.58 -12.45 5.66
N CYS A 201 -8.83 -12.01 5.86
CA CYS A 201 -9.43 -11.76 7.16
C CYS A 201 -10.95 -11.84 7.05
N GLY A 202 -11.60 -12.70 7.85
CA GLY A 202 -13.04 -12.92 7.77
C GLY A 202 -13.44 -13.77 6.56
N ASP A 203 -14.73 -13.73 6.20
CA ASP A 203 -15.39 -14.60 5.21
C ASP A 203 -15.68 -13.92 3.87
N LYS A 204 -15.12 -12.72 3.63
CA LYS A 204 -15.34 -11.92 2.43
C LYS A 204 -14.06 -11.29 1.94
N VAL A 205 -14.05 -10.93 0.65
CA VAL A 205 -12.97 -10.13 0.08
C VAL A 205 -12.90 -8.76 0.77
N THR A 206 -11.70 -8.40 1.22
CA THR A 206 -11.39 -7.08 1.77
C THR A 206 -10.26 -6.41 0.97
N MET A 207 -9.93 -5.16 1.30
CA MET A 207 -8.76 -4.49 0.74
C MET A 207 -7.42 -5.21 1.01
N ALA A 208 -7.33 -6.02 2.07
CA ALA A 208 -6.13 -6.81 2.36
C ALA A 208 -5.90 -7.88 1.28
N ASP A 209 -6.96 -8.58 0.86
CA ASP A 209 -6.89 -9.58 -0.23
C ASP A 209 -6.37 -8.96 -1.53
N LEU A 210 -6.89 -7.79 -1.88
CA LEU A 210 -6.49 -7.05 -3.07
C LEU A 210 -5.05 -6.54 -3.00
N SER A 211 -4.58 -6.18 -1.80
CA SER A 211 -3.19 -5.75 -1.57
C SER A 211 -2.22 -6.92 -1.72
N ILE A 212 -2.52 -8.06 -1.08
CA ILE A 212 -1.76 -9.32 -1.20
C ILE A 212 -1.71 -9.76 -2.66
N TRP A 213 -2.86 -9.76 -3.34
CA TRP A 213 -2.94 -10.17 -4.74
C TRP A 213 -2.07 -9.27 -5.62
N THR A 214 -2.12 -7.95 -5.42
CA THR A 214 -1.37 -6.98 -6.24
C THR A 214 0.14 -7.14 -6.11
N VAL A 215 0.66 -7.23 -4.88
CA VAL A 215 2.10 -7.43 -4.67
C VAL A 215 2.57 -8.78 -5.22
N THR A 216 1.72 -9.81 -5.13
CA THR A 216 2.00 -11.15 -5.67
C THR A 216 2.20 -11.12 -7.19
N GLN A 217 1.49 -10.25 -7.92
CA GLN A 217 1.65 -10.16 -9.37
C GLN A 217 3.06 -9.73 -9.79
N TRP A 218 3.79 -8.98 -8.96
CA TRP A 218 5.15 -8.55 -9.28
C TRP A 218 6.12 -9.74 -9.34
N PHE A 219 5.89 -10.74 -8.49
CA PHE A 219 6.59 -12.01 -8.53
C PHE A 219 6.14 -12.85 -9.72
N ARG A 220 4.82 -13.09 -9.86
CA ARG A 220 4.25 -13.98 -10.90
C ARG A 220 4.52 -13.52 -12.34
N LEU A 221 4.56 -12.20 -12.58
CA LEU A 221 4.90 -11.63 -13.89
C LEU A 221 6.41 -11.57 -14.15
N GLY A 222 7.23 -11.98 -13.18
CA GLY A 222 8.69 -11.96 -13.29
C GLY A 222 9.28 -10.55 -13.37
N VAL A 223 8.60 -9.53 -12.83
CA VAL A 223 9.15 -8.16 -12.69
C VAL A 223 10.42 -8.19 -11.83
N LEU A 224 10.42 -9.09 -10.83
CA LEU A 224 11.50 -9.29 -9.88
C LEU A 224 12.46 -10.40 -10.33
N ASN A 225 13.13 -10.22 -11.48
CA ASN A 225 14.22 -11.09 -11.94
C ASN A 225 15.15 -11.50 -10.78
N GLY A 226 15.51 -12.79 -10.71
CA GLY A 226 16.29 -13.37 -9.62
C GLY A 226 15.44 -13.99 -8.50
N ILE A 227 14.15 -13.70 -8.46
CA ILE A 227 13.16 -14.34 -7.57
C ILE A 227 12.31 -15.31 -8.42
N PRO A 228 12.07 -16.55 -7.94
CA PRO A 228 11.15 -17.47 -8.60
C PRO A 228 9.74 -16.87 -8.75
N THR A 229 9.10 -17.06 -9.90
CA THR A 229 7.76 -16.51 -10.17
C THR A 229 6.66 -17.16 -9.33
N ASP A 230 6.95 -18.34 -8.79
CA ASP A 230 6.14 -19.19 -7.92
C ASP A 230 6.54 -19.06 -6.44
N VAL A 231 7.35 -18.06 -6.06
CA VAL A 231 7.79 -17.88 -4.66
C VAL A 231 6.65 -17.84 -3.64
N VAL A 232 5.48 -17.34 -4.05
CA VAL A 232 4.29 -17.24 -3.18
C VAL A 232 3.66 -18.62 -2.91
N ASP A 233 3.93 -19.63 -3.74
CA ASP A 233 3.37 -20.98 -3.57
C ASP A 233 3.94 -21.69 -2.33
N ALA A 234 5.09 -21.24 -1.82
CA ALA A 234 5.66 -21.68 -0.56
C ALA A 234 4.88 -21.17 0.69
N TYR A 235 3.96 -20.22 0.48
CA TYR A 235 3.17 -19.57 1.53
C TYR A 235 1.68 -19.94 1.33
N PRO A 236 1.22 -21.06 1.92
CA PRO A 236 -0.05 -21.68 1.56
C PRO A 236 -1.27 -20.81 1.86
N ASN A 237 -1.21 -19.93 2.85
CA ASN A 237 -2.32 -19.03 3.18
C ASN A 237 -2.38 -17.86 2.19
N LEU A 238 -1.23 -17.29 1.82
CA LEU A 238 -1.16 -16.28 0.76
C LEU A 238 -1.62 -16.84 -0.59
N ALA A 239 -1.16 -18.04 -0.94
CA ALA A 239 -1.54 -18.71 -2.18
C ALA A 239 -3.06 -18.93 -2.29
N LYS A 240 -3.74 -19.27 -1.18
CA LYS A 240 -5.21 -19.39 -1.12
C LYS A 240 -5.90 -18.06 -1.40
N VAL A 241 -5.46 -16.98 -0.76
CA VAL A 241 -6.00 -15.62 -0.98
C VAL A 241 -5.84 -15.21 -2.45
N VAL A 242 -4.65 -15.40 -3.01
CA VAL A 242 -4.37 -15.07 -4.41
C VAL A 242 -5.28 -15.86 -5.35
N LYS A 243 -5.46 -17.16 -5.08
CA LYS A 243 -6.35 -18.03 -5.84
C LYS A 243 -7.82 -17.60 -5.73
N ALA A 244 -8.27 -17.17 -4.55
CA ALA A 244 -9.63 -16.69 -4.35
C ALA A 244 -9.90 -15.41 -5.16
N VAL A 245 -8.97 -14.46 -5.14
CA VAL A 245 -9.06 -13.22 -5.94
C VAL A 245 -8.99 -13.51 -7.44
N ASP A 246 -8.08 -14.39 -7.89
CA ASP A 246 -7.96 -14.80 -9.30
C ASP A 246 -9.27 -15.39 -9.86
N HIS A 247 -10.02 -16.12 -9.04
CA HIS A 247 -11.27 -16.77 -9.46
C HIS A 247 -12.51 -15.89 -9.29
N HIS A 248 -12.39 -14.69 -8.71
CA HIS A 248 -13.54 -13.81 -8.54
C HIS A 248 -14.07 -13.36 -9.92
N PRO A 249 -15.35 -13.55 -10.27
CA PRO A 249 -15.86 -13.33 -11.62
C PRO A 249 -15.56 -11.93 -12.17
N ARG A 250 -15.77 -10.88 -11.35
CA ARG A 250 -15.47 -9.49 -11.74
C ARG A 250 -13.98 -9.22 -11.92
N VAL A 251 -13.11 -9.96 -11.21
CA VAL A 251 -11.67 -9.87 -11.42
C VAL A 251 -11.36 -10.48 -12.78
N ILE A 252 -11.82 -11.72 -13.06
CA ILE A 252 -11.60 -12.38 -14.36
C ILE A 252 -12.01 -11.47 -15.52
N GLU A 253 -13.22 -10.91 -15.48
CA GLU A 253 -13.73 -9.98 -16.50
C GLU A 253 -12.81 -8.76 -16.66
N TRP A 254 -12.46 -8.11 -15.54
CA TRP A 254 -11.55 -6.97 -15.55
C TRP A 254 -10.18 -7.31 -16.14
N ARG A 255 -9.60 -8.45 -15.77
CA ARG A 255 -8.28 -8.92 -16.21
C ARG A 255 -8.27 -9.26 -17.71
N GLN A 256 -9.39 -9.78 -18.24
CA GLN A 256 -9.55 -10.04 -19.68
C GLN A 256 -9.56 -8.73 -20.48
N ALA A 257 -10.27 -7.72 -20.00
CA ALA A 257 -10.30 -6.39 -20.62
C ALA A 257 -8.98 -5.61 -20.41
N HIS A 258 -8.29 -5.86 -19.30
CA HIS A 258 -7.06 -5.16 -18.91
C HIS A 258 -5.93 -6.14 -18.53
N PRO A 259 -5.34 -6.86 -19.50
CA PRO A 259 -4.26 -7.80 -19.22
C PRO A 259 -3.08 -7.13 -18.51
N LEU A 260 -2.48 -7.83 -17.54
CA LEU A 260 -1.25 -7.34 -16.91
C LEU A 260 -0.11 -7.53 -17.90
N LYS A 261 0.83 -6.59 -17.87
CA LYS A 261 2.05 -6.60 -18.68
C LYS A 261 3.24 -6.49 -17.73
N LYS A 262 4.33 -7.17 -18.09
CA LYS A 262 5.63 -7.04 -17.42
C LYS A 262 6.25 -5.68 -17.72
#